data_AF-A0A853IHK0-F1
#
_entry.id   AF-A0A853IHK0-F1
#
_cell.length_a   1.000
_cell.length_b   1.000
_cell.length_c   1.000
_cell.angle_alpha   90.00
_cell.angle_beta   90.00
_cell.angle_gamma   90.00
#
_symmetry.space_group_name_H-M   'P 1'
#
loop_
_entity.id
_entity.type
_entity.pdbx_description
1 polymer ?
#
loop_
_entity_poly.entity_id
_entity_poly.type
_entity_poly.pdbx_seq_one_letter_code
_entity_poly.pdbx_strand_id
1 'polypeptide(L)'
;MTQIKYGRTTLKNLIATVILSSISTLSHAYSHESCKHLTGNEYSECRAKPNFMRFSDAELKTKATRIDNALEKISKLNGVSFEWKNTSAKKKDIGVIAQNVEEVFPELVHSLTVTDPNRVESTFKKVNYAGLVSVLIEAVKELKTENAKLRQQLGL
;
A
#
# COMPACT_ATOMS: atom_id res chain seq x y z
N MET A 1 -67.19 -27.59 46.78
CA MET A 1 -68.39 -26.90 46.25
C MET A 1 -68.06 -26.36 44.87
N THR A 2 -68.88 -26.77 43.92
CA THR A 2 -68.91 -26.43 42.50
C THR A 2 -68.99 -24.92 42.26
N GLN A 3 -68.29 -24.38 41.24
CA GLN A 3 -68.82 -23.42 40.26
C GLN A 3 -67.97 -23.53 38.96
N ILE A 4 -68.47 -24.14 37.88
CA ILE A 4 -69.22 -23.59 36.72
C ILE A 4 -68.34 -23.36 35.47
N LYS A 5 -68.97 -23.69 34.34
CA LYS A 5 -68.49 -24.02 32.99
C LYS A 5 -68.38 -22.80 32.04
N TYR A 6 -67.40 -22.92 31.12
CA TYR A 6 -67.43 -22.77 29.64
C TYR A 6 -67.83 -21.46 28.93
N GLY A 7 -67.05 -21.12 27.89
CA GLY A 7 -67.48 -20.35 26.70
C GLY A 7 -66.38 -19.49 26.07
N ARG A 8 -65.39 -20.07 25.38
CA ARG A 8 -65.27 -20.15 23.89
C ARG A 8 -64.91 -18.82 23.20
N THR A 9 -63.63 -18.60 22.88
CA THR A 9 -63.20 -18.26 21.50
C THR A 9 -61.69 -18.49 21.30
N THR A 10 -61.39 -19.27 20.25
CA THR A 10 -60.17 -19.39 19.43
C THR A 10 -59.18 -18.23 19.55
N LEU A 11 -57.86 -18.44 19.67
CA LEU A 11 -57.01 -19.12 18.69
C LEU A 11 -55.64 -19.41 19.34
N LYS A 12 -55.23 -20.69 19.39
CA LYS A 12 -53.87 -21.10 19.78
C LYS A 12 -52.91 -20.85 18.61
N ASN A 13 -51.71 -20.40 18.97
CA ASN A 13 -50.46 -20.44 18.19
C ASN A 13 -50.33 -19.44 17.02
N LEU A 14 -49.63 -18.33 17.27
CA LEU A 14 -48.45 -18.00 16.45
C LEU A 14 -47.56 -16.98 17.19
N ILE A 15 -46.42 -17.49 17.64
CA ILE A 15 -45.11 -16.84 17.85
C ILE A 15 -45.13 -15.30 17.92
N ALA A 16 -44.81 -14.79 19.12
CA ALA A 16 -44.50 -13.39 19.35
C ALA A 16 -43.41 -12.90 18.37
N THR A 17 -43.79 -12.06 17.41
CA THR A 17 -42.86 -11.36 16.50
C THR A 17 -43.28 -9.91 16.38
N VAL A 18 -42.92 -9.13 17.39
CA VAL A 18 -42.70 -7.66 17.33
C VAL A 18 -41.68 -7.44 18.45
N ILE A 19 -40.45 -7.03 18.20
CA ILE A 19 -39.93 -5.65 18.15
C ILE A 19 -38.48 -5.86 17.65
N LEU A 20 -37.97 -5.22 16.60
CA LEU A 20 -37.24 -3.95 16.69
C LEU A 20 -37.07 -3.39 15.27
N SER A 21 -37.38 -2.10 15.17
CA SER A 21 -36.99 -1.15 14.14
C SER A 21 -35.58 -1.38 13.58
N SER A 22 -35.49 -1.47 12.25
CA SER A 22 -34.41 -0.93 11.41
C SER A 22 -33.04 -0.80 12.06
N ILE A 23 -32.34 -1.91 12.24
CA ILE A 23 -30.88 -1.91 12.22
C ILE A 23 -30.50 -2.46 10.85
N SER A 24 -30.15 -1.55 9.95
CA SER A 24 -29.47 -1.88 8.71
C SER A 24 -28.18 -2.63 9.07
N THR A 25 -28.18 -3.96 8.98
CA THR A 25 -26.95 -4.75 8.96
C THR A 25 -26.25 -4.55 7.61
N LEU A 26 -25.66 -3.36 7.44
CA LEU A 26 -24.64 -3.11 6.42
C LEU A 26 -23.33 -3.77 6.89
N SER A 27 -23.25 -5.08 6.69
CA SER A 27 -21.99 -5.82 6.77
C SER A 27 -22.09 -7.12 5.97
N HIS A 28 -22.47 -7.01 4.71
CA HIS A 28 -22.23 -8.06 3.72
C HIS A 28 -21.37 -7.51 2.59
N ALA A 29 -20.18 -8.13 2.47
CA ALA A 29 -19.19 -8.02 1.42
C ALA A 29 -18.44 -6.67 1.31
N TYR A 30 -17.26 -6.62 1.94
CA TYR A 30 -16.12 -5.89 1.41
C TYR A 30 -15.90 -6.37 -0.03
N SER A 31 -16.49 -5.66 -1.00
CA SER A 31 -16.27 -5.91 -2.41
C SER A 31 -14.81 -5.57 -2.72
N HIS A 32 -14.02 -6.61 -3.02
CA HIS A 32 -12.69 -6.54 -3.63
C HIS A 32 -12.75 -6.03 -5.08
N GLU A 33 -13.71 -5.15 -5.40
CA GLU A 33 -13.89 -4.56 -6.72
C GLU A 33 -13.38 -3.14 -6.69
N SER A 34 -12.14 -2.95 -7.16
CA SER A 34 -11.77 -1.92 -8.15
C SER A 34 -10.24 -1.83 -8.30
N CYS A 35 -9.63 -2.86 -8.88
CA CYS A 35 -8.47 -2.64 -9.77
C CYS A 35 -8.85 -3.11 -11.20
N LYS A 36 -10.11 -2.90 -11.61
CA LYS A 36 -10.62 -3.21 -12.95
C LYS A 36 -10.39 -2.02 -13.89
N HIS A 37 -9.14 -1.81 -14.28
CA HIS A 37 -8.65 -1.22 -15.54
C HIS A 37 -7.29 -0.60 -15.27
N LEU A 38 -6.23 -1.39 -15.44
CA LEU A 38 -4.89 -0.81 -15.50
C LEU A 38 -4.65 -0.24 -16.90
N THR A 39 -5.22 0.94 -17.13
CA THR A 39 -4.80 1.85 -18.19
C THR A 39 -4.71 3.26 -17.64
N GLY A 40 -3.49 3.73 -17.42
CA GLY A 40 -3.21 5.13 -17.13
C GLY A 40 -3.31 5.56 -15.67
N ASN A 41 -3.83 6.77 -15.44
CA ASN A 41 -3.72 7.59 -14.23
C ASN A 41 -4.49 7.00 -13.04
N GLU A 42 -5.30 5.98 -13.28
CA GLU A 42 -5.98 5.16 -12.27
C GLU A 42 -5.06 4.14 -11.57
N TYR A 43 -3.74 4.15 -11.82
CA TYR A 43 -2.78 3.43 -10.98
C TYR A 43 -2.66 4.02 -9.55
N SER A 44 -3.09 5.28 -9.36
CA SER A 44 -2.94 6.03 -8.12
C SER A 44 -4.05 5.80 -7.08
N GLU A 45 -5.16 5.14 -7.45
CA GLU A 45 -6.36 5.05 -6.60
C GLU A 45 -6.86 3.62 -6.29
N CYS A 46 -6.03 2.58 -6.41
CA CYS A 46 -6.30 1.35 -5.63
C CYS A 46 -6.02 1.67 -4.14
N ARG A 47 -7.03 2.25 -3.45
CA ARG A 47 -7.07 2.79 -2.08
C ARG A 47 -6.02 2.17 -1.12
N ALA A 48 -4.78 2.64 -1.19
CA ALA A 48 -3.96 2.72 -0.01
C ALA A 48 -4.45 3.95 0.73
N LYS A 49 -4.94 3.81 1.97
CA LYS A 49 -5.07 4.98 2.84
C LYS A 49 -3.73 5.73 2.76
N PRO A 50 -3.70 7.04 2.47
CA PRO A 50 -2.46 7.80 2.31
C PRO A 50 -1.85 8.06 3.68
N ASN A 51 -1.57 7.01 4.45
CA ASN A 51 -0.72 7.14 5.61
C ASN A 51 0.72 7.03 5.14
N PHE A 52 1.24 8.18 4.72
CA PHE A 52 2.66 8.48 4.67
C PHE A 52 3.35 8.14 6.02
N MET A 53 2.59 8.15 7.12
CA MET A 53 3.01 7.70 8.44
C MET A 53 3.07 6.18 8.55
N ARG A 54 4.26 5.64 8.85
CA ARG A 54 4.50 4.22 9.14
C ARG A 54 5.04 4.07 10.56
N PHE A 55 4.69 2.98 11.25
CA PHE A 55 5.33 2.62 12.51
C PHE A 55 6.84 2.45 12.30
N SER A 56 7.63 3.13 13.13
CA SER A 56 9.10 3.14 13.04
C SER A 56 9.77 3.05 14.42
N ASP A 57 9.00 2.70 15.45
CA ASP A 57 9.49 2.53 16.81
C ASP A 57 10.60 1.46 16.88
N ALA A 58 11.59 1.67 17.75
CA ALA A 58 12.69 0.73 17.95
C ALA A 58 12.18 -0.58 18.56
N GLU A 59 11.13 -0.55 19.39
CA GLU A 59 10.54 -1.75 20.00
C GLU A 59 9.91 -2.71 18.98
N LEU A 60 9.57 -2.21 17.80
CA LEU A 60 8.98 -2.99 16.72
C LEU A 60 10.02 -3.51 15.71
N LYS A 61 11.33 -3.33 15.99
CA LYS A 61 12.43 -3.67 15.08
C LYS A 61 13.43 -4.58 15.76
N THR A 62 13.99 -5.51 15.00
CA THR A 62 15.12 -6.33 15.44
C THR A 62 16.21 -6.27 14.38
N LYS A 63 17.48 -6.46 14.79
CA LYS A 63 18.65 -6.47 13.88
C LYS A 63 18.77 -5.21 13.01
N ALA A 64 18.46 -4.04 13.56
CA ALA A 64 18.63 -2.77 12.85
C ALA A 64 20.13 -2.46 12.71
N THR A 65 20.66 -2.59 11.49
CA THR A 65 22.04 -2.23 11.15
C THR A 65 22.06 -1.00 10.24
N ARG A 66 23.20 -0.31 10.22
CA ARG A 66 23.44 0.78 9.27
C ARG A 66 23.44 0.23 7.83
N ILE A 67 23.01 1.06 6.88
CA ILE A 67 23.12 0.75 5.45
C ILE A 67 24.52 1.15 5.01
N ASP A 68 25.38 0.18 4.73
CA ASP A 68 26.73 0.44 4.24
C ASP A 68 26.79 0.55 2.71
N ASN A 69 27.77 1.33 2.23
CA ASN A 69 28.02 1.64 0.82
C ASN A 69 26.77 2.24 0.14
N ALA A 70 26.04 3.06 0.87
CA ALA A 70 24.77 3.62 0.41
C ALA A 70 24.96 4.56 -0.79
N LEU A 71 26.01 5.39 -0.78
CA LEU A 71 26.35 6.29 -1.88
C LEU A 71 26.71 5.52 -3.15
N GLU A 72 27.54 4.48 -3.02
CA GLU A 72 27.93 3.63 -4.16
C GLU A 72 26.70 2.93 -4.76
N LYS A 73 25.84 2.34 -3.91
CA LYS A 73 24.64 1.64 -4.36
C LYS A 73 23.64 2.59 -5.02
N ILE A 74 23.32 3.74 -4.41
CA ILE A 74 22.35 4.68 -4.99
C ILE A 74 22.88 5.30 -6.29
N SER A 75 24.20 5.46 -6.45
CA SER A 75 24.81 5.98 -7.68
C SER A 75 24.66 5.04 -8.88
N LYS A 76 24.28 3.78 -8.67
CA LYS A 76 23.95 2.82 -9.75
C LYS A 76 22.52 3.01 -10.29
N LEU A 77 21.68 3.76 -9.59
CA LEU A 77 20.30 4.01 -9.98
C LEU A 77 20.17 5.28 -10.83
N ASN A 78 19.23 5.26 -11.76
CA ASN A 78 18.90 6.43 -12.58
C ASN A 78 17.53 6.99 -12.19
N GLY A 79 17.50 8.29 -11.88
CA GLY A 79 16.25 9.04 -11.91
C GLY A 79 15.80 9.21 -13.36
N VAL A 80 14.55 8.85 -13.65
CA VAL A 80 13.99 8.91 -15.01
C VAL A 80 12.78 9.83 -15.04
N SER A 81 12.62 10.55 -16.15
CA SER A 81 11.34 11.14 -16.51
C SER A 81 10.63 10.21 -17.50
N PHE A 82 9.34 10.01 -17.32
CA PHE A 82 8.57 9.09 -18.13
C PHE A 82 7.13 9.59 -18.32
N GLU A 83 6.43 8.99 -19.26
CA GLU A 83 5.00 9.18 -19.45
C GLU A 83 4.31 7.83 -19.25
N TRP A 84 3.17 7.86 -18.55
CA TRP A 84 2.40 6.66 -18.32
C TRP A 84 1.83 6.11 -19.65
N LYS A 85 1.91 4.79 -19.80
CA LYS A 85 1.19 4.11 -20.88
C LYS A 85 -0.30 4.16 -20.59
N ASN A 86 -1.10 4.27 -21.65
CA ASN A 86 -2.56 4.22 -21.61
C ASN A 86 -3.24 5.30 -20.73
N THR A 87 -2.60 6.45 -20.51
CA THR A 87 -3.29 7.68 -20.08
C THR A 87 -3.75 8.48 -21.30
N SER A 88 -4.94 9.06 -21.22
CA SER A 88 -5.41 10.07 -22.18
C SER A 88 -4.58 11.36 -22.08
N ALA A 89 -4.12 11.71 -20.89
CA ALA A 89 -3.15 12.77 -20.66
C ALA A 89 -1.73 12.22 -20.65
N LYS A 90 -0.92 12.56 -21.66
CA LYS A 90 0.54 12.29 -21.74
C LYS A 90 1.33 13.17 -20.75
N LYS A 91 0.92 13.15 -19.48
CA LYS A 91 1.57 13.93 -18.44
C LYS A 91 2.92 13.30 -18.11
N LYS A 92 3.97 14.10 -18.19
CA LYS A 92 5.30 13.72 -17.73
C LYS A 92 5.30 13.55 -16.22
N ASP A 93 5.97 12.50 -15.78
CA ASP A 93 6.21 12.15 -14.39
C ASP A 93 7.70 11.87 -14.19
N ILE A 94 8.14 11.77 -12.93
CA ILE A 94 9.53 11.52 -12.55
C ILE A 94 9.56 10.43 -11.49
N GLY A 95 10.51 9.51 -11.60
CA GLY A 95 10.70 8.45 -10.61
C GLY A 95 11.86 7.55 -10.97
N VAL A 96 11.71 6.27 -10.67
CA VAL A 96 12.70 5.22 -10.94
C VAL A 96 12.03 4.04 -11.64
N ILE A 97 12.82 3.28 -12.40
CA ILE A 97 12.38 2.01 -12.97
C ILE A 97 12.55 0.90 -11.92
N ALA A 98 11.45 0.23 -11.57
CA ALA A 98 11.45 -0.77 -10.51
C ALA A 98 12.47 -1.90 -10.73
N GLN A 99 12.69 -2.29 -11.98
CA GLN A 99 13.66 -3.31 -12.35
C GLN A 99 15.10 -2.88 -12.05
N ASN A 100 15.46 -1.62 -12.30
CA ASN A 100 16.80 -1.13 -11.94
C ASN A 100 16.97 -1.01 -10.42
N VAL A 101 15.91 -0.65 -9.69
CA VAL A 101 15.94 -0.69 -8.23
C VAL A 101 16.14 -2.12 -7.73
N GLU A 102 15.48 -3.10 -8.32
CA GLU A 102 15.56 -4.51 -7.91
C GLU A 102 16.99 -5.09 -8.04
N GLU A 103 17.75 -4.67 -9.05
CA GLU A 103 19.14 -5.08 -9.22
C GLU A 103 20.06 -4.65 -8.07
N VAL A 104 19.72 -3.56 -7.36
CA VAL A 104 20.55 -2.97 -6.30
C VAL A 104 19.95 -3.17 -4.90
N PHE A 105 18.62 -3.05 -4.79
CA PHE A 105 17.83 -3.11 -3.56
C PHE A 105 16.57 -3.98 -3.78
N PRO A 106 16.74 -5.30 -3.95
CA PRO A 106 15.60 -6.21 -4.18
C PRO A 106 14.56 -6.14 -3.07
N GLU A 107 14.96 -5.86 -1.83
CA GLU A 107 14.07 -5.70 -0.66
C GLU A 107 13.13 -4.48 -0.76
N LEU A 108 13.43 -3.53 -1.64
CA LEU A 108 12.60 -2.34 -1.87
C LEU A 108 11.61 -2.54 -3.02
N VAL A 109 11.60 -3.70 -3.67
CA VAL A 109 10.72 -3.98 -4.81
C VAL A 109 9.76 -5.10 -4.47
N HIS A 110 8.49 -4.89 -4.78
CA HIS A 110 7.44 -5.88 -4.58
C HIS A 110 6.72 -6.15 -5.88
N SER A 111 6.33 -7.41 -6.10
CA SER A 111 5.50 -7.79 -7.24
C SER A 111 4.01 -7.76 -6.84
N LEU A 112 3.16 -7.37 -7.78
CA LEU A 112 1.71 -7.38 -7.67
C LEU A 112 1.14 -8.05 -8.92
N THR A 113 0.46 -9.16 -8.74
CA THR A 113 -0.31 -9.81 -9.80
C THR A 113 -1.70 -9.17 -9.88
N VAL A 114 -2.08 -8.77 -11.08
CA VAL A 114 -3.39 -8.20 -11.38
C VAL A 114 -4.06 -9.06 -12.43
N THR A 115 -5.31 -9.43 -12.15
CA THR A 115 -6.15 -10.20 -13.06
C THR A 115 -7.11 -9.24 -13.76
N ASP A 116 -7.10 -9.23 -15.09
CA ASP A 116 -8.01 -8.40 -15.87
C ASP A 116 -9.44 -9.00 -15.90
N PRO A 117 -10.45 -8.27 -16.45
CA PRO A 117 -11.81 -8.79 -16.58
C PRO A 117 -11.94 -10.08 -17.40
N ASN A 118 -10.99 -10.36 -18.29
CA ASN A 118 -10.91 -11.57 -19.11
C ASN A 118 -10.18 -12.72 -18.41
N ARG A 119 -9.85 -12.57 -17.13
CA ARG A 119 -9.08 -13.53 -16.31
C ARG A 119 -7.64 -13.75 -16.79
N VAL A 120 -7.08 -12.77 -17.48
CA VAL A 120 -5.66 -12.76 -17.84
C VAL A 120 -4.88 -12.14 -16.69
N GLU A 121 -3.89 -12.87 -16.19
CA GLU A 121 -3.00 -12.39 -15.13
C GLU A 121 -1.81 -11.64 -15.70
N SER A 122 -1.43 -10.55 -15.05
CA SER A 122 -0.23 -9.78 -15.35
C SER A 122 0.46 -9.36 -14.06
N THR A 123 1.78 -9.54 -13.99
CA THR A 123 2.58 -9.20 -12.82
C THR A 123 3.33 -7.90 -13.05
N PHE A 124 3.14 -6.93 -12.15
CA PHE A 124 3.82 -5.63 -12.17
C PHE A 124 4.67 -5.45 -10.91
N LYS A 125 5.73 -4.63 -11.00
CA LYS A 125 6.60 -4.31 -9.88
C LYS A 125 6.27 -2.92 -9.32
N LYS A 126 6.34 -2.78 -8.00
CA LYS A 126 6.19 -1.51 -7.26
C LYS A 126 7.38 -1.29 -6.34
N VAL A 127 7.74 -0.03 -6.12
CA VAL A 127 8.91 0.37 -5.33
C VAL A 127 8.47 0.93 -3.97
N ASN A 128 9.14 0.52 -2.90
CA ASN A 128 9.03 1.09 -1.57
C ASN A 128 9.87 2.37 -1.47
N TYR A 129 9.32 3.49 -1.94
CA TYR A 129 9.99 4.80 -1.88
C TYR A 129 10.35 5.24 -0.45
N ALA A 130 9.57 4.84 0.56
CA ALA A 130 9.89 5.14 1.96
C ALA A 130 11.20 4.44 2.40
N GLY A 131 11.49 3.26 1.87
CA GLY A 131 12.77 2.57 2.14
C GLY A 131 13.95 3.21 1.43
N LEU A 132 13.75 3.76 0.22
CA LEU A 132 14.80 4.52 -0.50
C LEU A 132 15.26 5.73 0.31
N VAL A 133 14.38 6.38 1.10
CA VAL A 133 14.77 7.50 1.97
C VAL A 133 15.86 7.10 2.96
N SER A 134 15.79 5.91 3.55
CA SER A 134 16.82 5.41 4.48
C SER A 134 18.18 5.26 3.79
N VAL A 135 18.19 4.77 2.54
CA VAL A 135 19.42 4.68 1.72
C VAL A 135 19.98 6.07 1.43
N LEU A 136 19.12 7.01 1.02
CA LEU A 136 19.52 8.39 0.72
C LEU A 136 20.12 9.11 1.93
N ILE A 137 19.60 8.86 3.14
CA ILE A 137 20.16 9.42 4.39
C ILE A 137 21.63 8.98 4.56
N GLU A 138 21.92 7.68 4.44
CA GLU A 138 23.29 7.19 4.58
C GLU A 138 24.17 7.64 3.41
N ALA A 139 23.65 7.69 2.19
CA ALA A 139 24.39 8.19 1.03
C ALA A 139 24.83 9.66 1.20
N VAL A 140 23.96 10.52 1.76
CA VAL A 140 24.32 11.92 2.05
C VAL A 140 25.38 12.02 3.15
N LYS A 141 25.32 11.15 4.17
CA LYS A 141 26.35 11.11 5.23
C LYS A 141 27.70 10.64 4.69
N GLU A 142 27.70 9.62 3.84
CA GLU A 142 28.89 9.14 3.13
C GLU A 142 29.47 10.25 2.25
N LEU A 143 28.63 10.89 1.41
CA LEU A 143 29.03 12.00 0.54
C LEU A 143 29.61 13.18 1.32
N LYS A 144 29.00 13.55 2.45
CA LYS A 144 29.52 14.61 3.34
C LYS A 144 30.90 14.25 3.86
N THR A 145 31.11 12.99 4.24
CA THR A 145 32.40 12.50 4.74
C THR A 145 33.47 12.53 3.66
N GLU A 146 33.15 12.09 2.44
CA GLU A 146 34.06 12.18 1.29
C GLU A 146 34.39 13.63 0.93
N ASN A 147 33.40 14.52 0.93
CA ASN A 147 33.62 15.94 0.65
C ASN A 147 34.55 16.59 1.69
N ALA A 148 34.40 16.27 2.98
CA ALA A 148 35.28 16.77 4.02
C ALA A 148 36.72 16.28 3.82
N LYS A 149 36.92 15.01 3.48
CA LYS A 149 38.24 14.45 3.15
C LYS A 149 38.88 15.15 1.96
N LEU A 150 38.10 15.38 0.89
CA LEU A 150 38.57 16.08 -0.30
C LEU A 150 38.98 17.53 0.01
N ARG A 151 38.18 18.26 0.79
CA ARG A 151 38.52 19.63 1.22
C ARG A 151 39.83 19.68 2.01
N GLN A 152 40.01 18.75 2.94
CA GLN A 152 41.25 18.64 3.71
C GLN A 152 42.46 18.39 2.81
N GLN A 153 42.34 17.51 1.80
CA GLN A 153 43.41 17.24 0.83
C GLN A 153 43.77 18.46 -0.02
N LEU A 154 42.78 19.32 -0.29
CA LEU A 154 42.95 20.55 -1.05
C LEU A 154 43.34 21.76 -0.18
N GLY A 155 43.43 21.61 1.14
CA GLY A 155 43.72 22.71 2.07
C GLY A 155 42.62 23.77 2.14
N LEU A 156 41.36 23.38 1.90
CA LEU A 156 40.16 24.23 1.97
C LEU A 156 39.47 24.17 3.34
#